data_AF-A0A0B6CXA9-F1
#
_entry.id   AF-A0A0B6CXA9-F1
#
_cell.length_a   1.000
_cell.length_b   1.000
_cell.length_c   1.000
_cell.angle_alpha   90.00
_cell.angle_beta   90.00
_cell.angle_gamma   90.00
#
_symmetry.space_group_name_H-M   'P 1'
#
loop_
_entity.id
_entity.type
_entity.pdbx_description
1 polymer ?
#
loop_
_entity_poly.entity_id
_entity_poly.type
_entity_poly.pdbx_seq_one_letter_code
_entity_poly.pdbx_strand_id
1 'polypeptide(L)'
;MIQVVITDIGRQKLINDRNNGTANTEISKVSFGTGKYVADATATKLKNQIKELTQVTGSKIDSSTISLNIVDSSNDEYLVSEIGFWLSDGTLFAIYADTKDLLSKTELSYLSIELQIKFDTLDTDSITFGDINVTNPPASETIRGIVQFATQAEVVAGNIADKAISPKTLKNVTSSLVTKNELSKEVSNIQAIPVGTVLAFSSNTIPEGFLLCNGASISRVTYANLFNIIGGIHGSGDGSTTFNIPDLRGLFIRGVGGNSAGLGAFQNMGIQSHSHTYYVGGSALNGRVGINERWAVQPGSTMTSASGGIETRPVNMAFNYIIKF
;
A
#
# COMPACT_ATOMS: atom_id res chain seq x y z
N MET A 1 2.24 41.15 -38.15
CA MET A 1 2.09 42.38 -37.35
C MET A 1 0.86 43.11 -37.85
N ILE A 2 -0.07 43.42 -36.95
CA ILE A 2 -1.30 44.17 -37.27
C ILE A 2 -1.22 45.58 -36.68
N GLN A 3 -1.73 46.55 -37.41
CA GLN A 3 -1.78 47.95 -36.99
C GLN A 3 -3.22 48.25 -36.55
N VAL A 4 -3.41 48.46 -35.26
CA VAL A 4 -4.74 48.63 -34.67
C VAL A 4 -5.12 50.12 -34.62
N VAL A 5 -6.42 50.40 -34.70
CA VAL A 5 -6.96 51.74 -34.46
C VAL A 5 -7.38 51.82 -32.99
N ILE A 6 -6.78 52.75 -32.24
CA ILE A 6 -7.21 53.06 -30.87
C ILE A 6 -8.50 53.87 -30.96
N THR A 7 -9.53 53.45 -30.23
CA THR A 7 -10.83 54.13 -30.23
C THR A 7 -10.75 55.44 -29.43
N ASP A 8 -11.64 56.38 -29.72
CA ASP A 8 -11.73 57.64 -28.99
C ASP A 8 -12.05 57.39 -27.50
N ILE A 9 -12.91 56.40 -27.21
CA ILE A 9 -13.27 56.01 -25.84
C ILE A 9 -12.10 55.33 -25.11
N GLY A 10 -11.33 54.47 -25.79
CA GLY A 10 -10.15 53.81 -25.24
C GLY A 10 -9.02 54.83 -24.96
N ARG A 11 -8.84 55.79 -25.86
CA ARG A 11 -7.90 56.91 -25.67
C ARG A 11 -8.29 57.80 -24.49
N GLN A 12 -9.58 58.12 -24.33
CA GLN A 12 -10.05 58.90 -23.19
C GLN A 12 -9.80 58.19 -21.86
N LYS A 13 -9.95 56.86 -21.82
CA LYS A 13 -9.65 56.06 -20.62
C LYS A 13 -8.17 56.17 -20.21
N LEU A 14 -7.27 56.04 -21.18
CA LEU A 14 -5.82 56.22 -20.95
C LEU A 14 -5.46 57.63 -20.44
N ILE A 15 -6.15 58.67 -20.92
CA ILE A 15 -5.89 60.07 -20.53
C ILE A 15 -6.42 60.34 -19.11
N ASN A 16 -7.63 59.88 -18.80
CA ASN A 16 -8.23 60.08 -17.48
C ASN A 16 -7.46 59.34 -16.39
N ASP A 17 -6.94 58.14 -16.68
CA ASP A 17 -6.10 57.37 -15.77
C ASP A 17 -4.75 58.07 -15.46
N ARG A 18 -4.28 58.98 -16.33
CA ARG A 18 -3.06 59.80 -16.13
C ARG A 18 -3.26 61.01 -15.20
N ASN A 19 -4.49 61.47 -14.96
CA ASN A 19 -4.76 62.67 -14.15
C ASN A 19 -4.93 62.39 -12.64
N ASN A 20 -4.83 61.13 -12.22
CA ASN A 20 -5.16 60.69 -10.85
C ASN A 20 -4.01 59.97 -10.12
N GLY A 21 -2.89 59.71 -10.79
CA GLY A 21 -1.82 58.84 -10.31
C GLY A 21 -2.10 57.36 -10.61
N THR A 22 -1.19 56.74 -11.39
CA THR A 22 -1.06 55.29 -11.69
C THR A 22 -2.36 54.47 -11.72
N ALA A 23 -3.27 54.76 -12.64
CA ALA A 23 -4.23 53.77 -13.09
C ALA A 23 -3.67 53.08 -14.34
N ASN A 24 -3.35 51.80 -14.19
CA ASN A 24 -2.84 50.98 -15.28
C ASN A 24 -4.02 50.47 -16.12
N THR A 25 -4.00 50.75 -17.42
CA THR A 25 -5.05 50.30 -18.33
C THR A 25 -4.75 48.86 -18.77
N GLU A 26 -5.54 47.90 -18.28
CA GLU A 26 -5.35 46.46 -18.52
C GLU A 26 -6.24 45.95 -19.65
N ILE A 27 -5.64 45.37 -20.70
CA ILE A 27 -6.36 44.60 -21.72
C ILE A 27 -6.71 43.24 -21.13
N SER A 28 -7.99 42.97 -20.92
CA SER A 28 -8.48 41.77 -20.22
C SER A 28 -9.11 40.72 -21.14
N LYS A 29 -9.61 41.16 -22.32
CA LYS A 29 -10.38 40.31 -23.24
C LYS A 29 -10.12 40.72 -24.68
N VAL A 30 -10.21 39.74 -25.58
CA VAL A 30 -10.22 39.96 -27.03
C VAL A 30 -11.49 39.35 -27.61
N SER A 31 -12.15 40.07 -28.51
CA SER A 31 -13.30 39.53 -29.25
C SER A 31 -12.97 39.37 -30.71
N PHE A 32 -13.47 38.31 -31.31
CA PHE A 32 -13.46 38.09 -32.75
C PHE A 32 -14.84 38.35 -33.33
N GLY A 33 -14.87 38.79 -34.59
CA GLY A 33 -16.08 39.01 -35.37
C GLY A 33 -15.87 38.78 -36.86
N THR A 34 -16.95 38.79 -37.63
CA THR A 34 -16.92 38.62 -39.09
C THR A 34 -17.18 39.91 -39.87
N GLY A 35 -17.22 41.07 -39.19
CA GLY A 35 -17.40 42.35 -39.85
C GLY A 35 -16.24 42.67 -40.80
N LYS A 36 -16.55 42.92 -42.08
CA LYS A 36 -15.57 43.27 -43.13
C LYS A 36 -15.61 44.75 -43.47
N TYR A 37 -14.64 45.53 -42.98
CA TYR A 37 -14.56 46.98 -43.14
C TYR A 37 -13.18 47.50 -42.75
N VAL A 38 -12.93 48.79 -43.00
CA VAL A 38 -11.77 49.50 -42.45
C VAL A 38 -12.18 50.11 -41.10
N ALA A 39 -11.48 49.75 -40.03
CA ALA A 39 -11.78 50.25 -38.69
C ALA A 39 -11.53 51.76 -38.56
N ASP A 40 -12.32 52.43 -37.72
CA ASP A 40 -12.20 53.85 -37.42
C ASP A 40 -12.24 54.10 -35.90
N ALA A 41 -11.75 55.27 -35.46
CA ALA A 41 -11.59 55.60 -34.06
C ALA A 41 -12.91 55.81 -33.30
N THR A 42 -14.04 56.02 -34.00
CA THR A 42 -15.34 56.26 -33.35
C THR A 42 -16.02 54.97 -32.90
N ALA A 43 -15.44 53.80 -33.21
CA ALA A 43 -15.97 52.50 -32.84
C ALA A 43 -16.10 52.34 -31.32
N THR A 44 -17.29 51.91 -30.87
CA THR A 44 -17.57 51.58 -29.46
C THR A 44 -17.84 50.10 -29.24
N LYS A 45 -17.98 49.33 -30.33
CA LYS A 45 -18.23 47.89 -30.37
C LYS A 45 -17.81 47.31 -31.72
N LEU A 46 -17.68 45.98 -31.78
CA LEU A 46 -17.52 45.24 -33.04
C LEU A 46 -18.83 45.28 -33.84
N LYS A 47 -18.74 45.25 -35.18
CA LYS A 47 -19.93 45.30 -36.04
C LYS A 47 -20.69 43.97 -36.05
N ASN A 48 -19.97 42.85 -36.02
CA ASN A 48 -20.53 41.51 -35.95
C ASN A 48 -19.64 40.58 -35.10
N GLN A 49 -19.65 40.81 -33.78
CA GLN A 49 -18.95 39.97 -32.81
C GLN A 49 -19.52 38.54 -32.79
N ILE A 50 -18.64 37.55 -32.80
CA ILE A 50 -19.01 36.12 -32.79
C ILE A 50 -18.46 35.37 -31.58
N LYS A 51 -17.33 35.83 -31.02
CA LYS A 51 -16.66 35.13 -29.92
C LYS A 51 -15.92 36.11 -29.02
N GLU A 52 -15.97 35.87 -27.73
CA GLU A 52 -15.09 36.51 -26.75
C GLU A 52 -14.07 35.48 -26.25
N LEU A 53 -12.82 35.91 -26.17
CA LEU A 53 -11.68 35.15 -25.70
C LEU A 53 -11.08 35.89 -24.50
N THR A 54 -11.09 35.23 -23.37
CA THR A 54 -10.54 35.73 -22.11
C THR A 54 -9.15 35.18 -21.82
N GLN A 55 -8.70 34.17 -22.58
CA GLN A 55 -7.34 33.63 -22.51
C GLN A 55 -6.41 34.44 -23.42
N VAL A 56 -6.04 35.63 -22.95
CA VAL A 56 -5.17 36.57 -23.65
C VAL A 56 -4.00 36.90 -22.73
N THR A 57 -2.78 36.73 -23.22
CA THR A 57 -1.56 37.14 -22.50
C THR A 57 -0.80 38.14 -23.35
N GLY A 58 -0.07 39.05 -22.72
CA GLY A 58 0.67 40.06 -23.45
C GLY A 58 2.05 40.36 -22.88
N SER A 59 2.94 40.81 -23.75
CA SER A 59 4.26 41.30 -23.39
C SER A 59 4.56 42.58 -24.19
N LYS A 60 5.35 43.47 -23.59
CA LYS A 60 5.86 44.65 -24.29
C LYS A 60 7.05 44.24 -25.14
N ILE A 61 7.07 44.64 -26.40
CA ILE A 61 8.21 44.43 -27.31
C ILE A 61 9.05 45.71 -27.35
N ASP A 62 8.41 46.86 -27.61
CA ASP A 62 9.03 48.19 -27.66
C ASP A 62 8.00 49.28 -27.27
N SER A 63 8.39 50.55 -27.35
CA SER A 63 7.56 51.71 -26.96
C SER A 63 6.28 51.89 -27.79
N SER A 64 6.11 51.17 -28.90
CA SER A 64 4.95 51.25 -29.79
C SER A 64 4.32 49.90 -30.12
N THR A 65 4.96 48.79 -29.72
CA THR A 65 4.56 47.43 -30.09
C THR A 65 4.39 46.54 -28.87
N ILE A 66 3.29 45.79 -28.84
CA ILE A 66 3.04 44.71 -27.88
C ILE A 66 2.92 43.38 -28.61
N SER A 67 3.27 42.28 -27.95
CA SER A 67 2.89 40.93 -28.37
C SER A 67 1.68 40.49 -27.55
N LEU A 68 0.68 39.90 -28.18
CA LEU A 68 -0.43 39.22 -27.52
C LEU A 68 -0.51 37.76 -27.96
N ASN A 69 -0.46 36.82 -27.02
CA ASN A 69 -0.80 35.43 -27.29
C ASN A 69 -2.26 35.18 -26.91
N ILE A 70 -3.05 34.72 -27.89
CA ILE A 70 -4.49 34.46 -27.76
C ILE A 70 -4.71 32.98 -27.99
N VAL A 71 -5.46 32.36 -27.07
CA VAL A 71 -5.78 30.94 -27.10
C VAL A 71 -7.29 30.73 -27.18
N ASP A 72 -7.71 29.82 -28.05
CA ASP A 72 -9.06 29.25 -28.05
C ASP A 72 -9.04 27.72 -28.16
N SER A 73 -9.50 27.07 -27.09
CA SER A 73 -9.64 25.62 -26.98
C SER A 73 -11.09 25.14 -27.07
N SER A 74 -12.05 26.02 -27.37
CA SER A 74 -13.44 25.60 -27.58
C SER A 74 -13.60 24.79 -28.86
N ASN A 75 -14.76 24.18 -29.05
CA ASN A 75 -15.11 23.50 -30.31
C ASN A 75 -15.81 24.44 -31.29
N ASP A 76 -15.81 25.76 -31.06
CA ASP A 76 -16.50 26.68 -31.96
C ASP A 76 -15.74 26.82 -33.29
N GLU A 77 -16.48 26.76 -34.39
CA GLU A 77 -16.00 27.02 -35.75
C GLU A 77 -16.31 28.46 -36.16
N TYR A 78 -15.32 29.17 -36.71
CA TYR A 78 -15.49 30.55 -37.15
C TYR A 78 -14.42 31.04 -38.13
N LEU A 79 -14.79 32.10 -38.85
CA LEU A 79 -13.89 32.98 -39.60
C LEU A 79 -13.77 34.30 -38.83
N VAL A 80 -12.59 34.91 -38.85
CA VAL A 80 -12.31 36.18 -38.19
C VAL A 80 -11.96 37.22 -39.24
N SER A 81 -12.66 38.35 -39.27
CA SER A 81 -12.36 39.51 -40.11
C SER A 81 -12.21 40.80 -39.31
N GLU A 82 -12.67 40.82 -38.05
CA GLU A 82 -12.48 41.90 -37.09
C GLU A 82 -12.07 41.37 -35.71
N ILE A 83 -11.25 42.15 -35.01
CA ILE A 83 -10.69 41.85 -33.70
C ILE A 83 -10.85 43.08 -32.81
N GLY A 84 -11.48 42.93 -31.65
CA GLY A 84 -11.60 43.95 -30.61
C GLY A 84 -10.74 43.64 -29.41
N PHE A 85 -10.06 44.65 -28.88
CA PHE A 85 -9.28 44.56 -27.64
C PHE A 85 -10.02 45.34 -26.56
N TRP A 86 -10.31 44.70 -25.42
CA TRP A 86 -11.19 45.26 -24.40
C TRP A 86 -10.47 45.42 -23.06
N LEU A 87 -10.80 46.52 -22.38
CA LEU A 87 -10.36 46.78 -21.03
C LEU A 87 -11.20 46.00 -20.01
N SER A 88 -10.68 45.86 -18.79
CA SER A 88 -11.37 45.19 -17.68
C SER A 88 -12.73 45.80 -17.32
N ASP A 89 -12.91 47.11 -17.58
CA ASP A 89 -14.19 47.82 -17.38
C ASP A 89 -15.19 47.67 -18.55
N GLY A 90 -14.84 46.91 -19.59
CA GLY A 90 -15.69 46.68 -20.77
C GLY A 90 -15.55 47.72 -21.88
N THR A 91 -14.64 48.70 -21.74
CA THR A 91 -14.36 49.67 -22.81
C THR A 91 -13.63 49.01 -23.97
N LEU A 92 -14.09 49.24 -25.21
CA LEU A 92 -13.36 48.83 -26.42
C LEU A 92 -12.12 49.73 -26.57
N PHE A 93 -10.94 49.18 -26.30
CA PHE A 93 -9.68 49.90 -26.31
C PHE A 93 -9.17 50.18 -27.72
N ALA A 94 -9.10 49.13 -28.52
CA ALA A 94 -8.60 49.18 -29.88
C ALA A 94 -9.34 48.17 -30.74
N ILE A 95 -9.33 48.40 -32.04
CA ILE A 95 -10.01 47.56 -33.00
C ILE A 95 -9.15 47.39 -34.26
N TYR A 96 -9.22 46.21 -34.83
CA TYR A 96 -8.69 45.88 -36.14
C TYR A 96 -9.79 45.24 -36.97
N ALA A 97 -9.95 45.67 -38.22
CA ALA A 97 -10.85 45.03 -39.16
C ALA A 97 -10.24 45.11 -40.56
N ASP A 98 -10.49 44.09 -41.37
CA ASP A 98 -10.10 44.05 -42.78
C ASP A 98 -11.31 43.70 -43.64
N THR A 99 -11.24 44.05 -44.92
CA THR A 99 -12.18 43.64 -45.96
C THR A 99 -12.09 42.15 -46.33
N LYS A 100 -11.06 41.44 -45.82
CA LYS A 100 -10.80 40.02 -46.06
C LYS A 100 -10.82 39.22 -44.74
N ASP A 101 -10.90 37.90 -44.86
CA ASP A 101 -10.77 37.00 -43.72
C ASP A 101 -9.30 36.92 -43.26
N LEU A 102 -9.09 37.05 -41.95
CA LEU A 102 -7.79 37.07 -41.29
C LEU A 102 -7.38 35.69 -40.82
N LEU A 103 -8.33 34.97 -40.22
CA LEU A 103 -8.10 33.68 -39.58
C LEU A 103 -9.35 32.81 -39.69
N SER A 104 -9.14 31.50 -39.75
CA SER A 104 -10.19 30.49 -39.61
C SER A 104 -9.83 29.53 -38.48
N LYS A 105 -10.86 29.00 -37.82
CA LYS A 105 -10.75 27.90 -36.86
C LYS A 105 -11.87 26.90 -37.14
N THR A 106 -11.54 25.61 -37.13
CA THR A 106 -12.48 24.50 -37.29
C THR A 106 -12.75 23.83 -35.95
N GLU A 107 -13.87 23.11 -35.84
CA GLU A 107 -14.42 22.52 -34.60
C GLU A 107 -13.42 21.67 -33.78
N LEU A 108 -12.46 20.99 -34.43
CA LEU A 108 -11.51 20.08 -33.78
C LEU A 108 -10.09 20.64 -33.64
N SER A 109 -9.91 21.93 -33.95
CA SER A 109 -8.60 22.58 -33.95
C SER A 109 -8.41 23.50 -32.74
N TYR A 110 -7.26 23.38 -32.08
CA TYR A 110 -6.82 24.36 -31.09
C TYR A 110 -6.20 25.58 -31.78
N LEU A 111 -6.67 26.77 -31.44
CA LEU A 111 -6.07 28.02 -31.93
C LEU A 111 -5.13 28.58 -30.87
N SER A 112 -3.86 28.76 -31.23
CA SER A 112 -2.93 29.63 -30.51
C SER A 112 -2.24 30.53 -31.52
N ILE A 113 -2.46 31.83 -31.38
CA ILE A 113 -1.89 32.85 -32.24
C ILE A 113 -1.14 33.88 -31.42
N GLU A 114 0.04 34.24 -31.89
CA GLU A 114 0.79 35.39 -31.39
C GLU A 114 0.56 36.57 -32.34
N LEU A 115 -0.12 37.61 -31.84
CA LEU A 115 -0.37 38.85 -32.55
C LEU A 115 0.55 39.94 -32.04
N GLN A 116 1.45 40.40 -32.91
CA GLN A 116 2.18 41.64 -32.68
C GLN A 116 1.32 42.83 -33.12
N ILE A 117 1.02 43.71 -32.17
CA ILE A 117 0.16 44.88 -32.33
C ILE A 117 1.01 46.12 -32.24
N LYS A 118 0.95 46.95 -33.28
CA LYS A 118 1.60 48.25 -33.33
C LYS A 118 0.57 49.36 -33.12
N PHE A 119 0.90 50.32 -32.27
CA PHE A 119 0.13 51.53 -32.01
C PHE A 119 0.79 52.75 -32.66
N ASP A 120 0.02 53.58 -33.36
CA ASP A 120 0.56 54.76 -34.06
C ASP A 120 0.78 55.97 -33.14
N THR A 121 -0.01 56.10 -32.07
CA THR A 121 -0.08 57.32 -31.25
C THR A 121 -0.16 57.02 -29.76
N LEU A 122 0.49 55.95 -29.30
CA LEU A 122 0.52 55.55 -27.89
C LEU A 122 1.88 54.97 -27.49
N ASP A 123 2.35 55.36 -26.31
CA ASP A 123 3.47 54.72 -25.63
C ASP A 123 2.96 53.48 -24.87
N THR A 124 3.53 52.31 -25.15
CA THR A 124 3.15 51.04 -24.53
C THR A 124 3.42 51.00 -23.02
N ASP A 125 4.15 51.99 -22.48
CA ASP A 125 4.37 52.12 -21.04
C ASP A 125 3.07 52.24 -20.24
N SER A 126 2.02 52.83 -20.81
CA SER A 126 0.69 52.91 -20.17
C SER A 126 -0.16 51.63 -20.23
N ILE A 127 0.33 50.58 -20.90
CA ILE A 127 -0.37 49.30 -21.01
C ILE A 127 0.23 48.32 -20.00
N THR A 128 -0.63 47.69 -19.20
CA THR A 128 -0.25 46.50 -18.43
C THR A 128 -1.09 45.32 -18.88
N PHE A 129 -0.53 44.13 -18.72
CA PHE A 129 -1.23 42.88 -18.97
C PHE A 129 -1.56 42.26 -17.62
N GLY A 130 -2.77 41.71 -17.49
CA GLY A 130 -3.15 40.92 -16.32
C GLY A 130 -2.21 39.75 -16.10
N ASP A 131 -2.06 39.36 -14.83
CA ASP A 131 -1.12 38.33 -14.41
C ASP A 131 -1.18 37.07 -15.28
N ILE A 132 0.03 36.63 -15.62
CA ILE A 132 0.49 35.53 -16.46
C ILE A 132 -0.22 34.20 -16.13
N ASN A 133 -1.49 34.04 -16.51
CA ASN A 133 -2.22 32.79 -16.33
C ASN A 133 -2.27 31.99 -17.64
N VAL A 134 -1.12 31.42 -17.99
CA VAL A 134 -1.07 30.20 -18.80
C VAL A 134 -1.70 29.09 -17.96
N THR A 135 -3.02 28.96 -18.11
CA THR A 135 -3.86 27.77 -17.91
C THR A 135 -3.21 26.57 -17.22
N ASN A 136 -2.96 26.72 -15.94
CA ASN A 136 -2.92 25.59 -15.03
C ASN A 136 -4.03 25.80 -14.01
N PRO A 137 -5.32 25.63 -14.40
CA PRO A 137 -6.41 25.66 -13.44
C PRO A 137 -6.13 24.60 -12.35
N PRO A 138 -6.61 24.78 -11.11
CA PRO A 138 -6.52 23.73 -10.10
C PRO A 138 -7.22 22.47 -10.62
N ALA A 139 -6.58 21.31 -10.49
CA ALA A 139 -7.16 20.04 -10.91
C ALA A 139 -8.42 19.73 -10.08
N SER A 140 -9.44 19.18 -10.73
CA SER A 140 -10.61 18.60 -10.06
C SER A 140 -10.90 17.22 -10.64
N GLU A 141 -11.89 16.52 -10.08
CA GLU A 141 -12.33 15.21 -10.60
C GLU A 141 -12.81 15.28 -12.06
N THR A 142 -13.24 16.47 -12.53
CA THR A 142 -13.82 16.67 -13.86
C THR A 142 -13.04 17.65 -14.74
N ILE A 143 -12.05 18.36 -14.20
CA ILE A 143 -11.27 19.38 -14.91
C ILE A 143 -9.79 19.06 -14.79
N ARG A 144 -9.10 18.96 -15.94
CA ARG A 144 -7.63 18.81 -15.99
C ARG A 144 -6.97 20.07 -15.46
N GLY A 145 -5.96 19.92 -14.60
CA GLY A 145 -5.30 21.05 -13.95
C GLY A 145 -4.03 20.66 -13.19
N ILE A 146 -3.49 21.61 -12.41
CA ILE A 146 -2.37 21.37 -11.47
C ILE A 146 -2.89 20.95 -10.09
N VAL A 147 -2.18 20.02 -9.47
CA VAL A 147 -2.48 19.53 -8.12
C VAL A 147 -1.22 19.51 -7.28
N GLN A 148 -1.34 19.90 -6.02
CA GLN A 148 -0.22 19.82 -5.07
C GLN A 148 -0.13 18.41 -4.49
N PHE A 149 1.09 17.90 -4.28
CA PHE A 149 1.27 16.67 -3.51
C PHE A 149 0.98 16.90 -2.01
N ALA A 150 0.22 15.99 -1.41
CA ALA A 150 0.01 15.94 0.03
C ALA A 150 1.31 15.58 0.78
N THR A 151 1.50 16.20 1.94
CA THR A 151 2.54 15.83 2.91
C THR A 151 2.22 14.49 3.57
N GLN A 152 3.21 13.85 4.21
CA GLN A 152 3.00 12.57 4.87
C GLN A 152 1.94 12.65 5.99
N ALA A 153 1.89 13.76 6.74
CA ALA A 153 0.92 13.96 7.81
C ALA A 153 -0.51 14.08 7.27
N GLU A 154 -0.68 14.79 6.15
CA GLU A 154 -1.98 14.94 5.48
C GLU A 154 -2.50 13.62 4.90
N VAL A 155 -1.59 12.82 4.30
CA VAL A 155 -1.94 11.49 3.80
C VAL A 155 -2.39 10.56 4.93
N VAL A 156 -1.77 10.64 6.12
CA VAL A 156 -2.17 9.85 7.29
C VAL A 156 -3.49 10.34 7.87
N ALA A 157 -3.73 11.66 7.89
CA ALA A 157 -4.97 12.23 8.40
C ALA A 157 -6.19 11.91 7.51
N GLY A 158 -6.00 11.79 6.19
CA GLY A 158 -7.03 11.33 5.25
C GLY A 158 -8.21 12.30 5.04
N ASN A 159 -8.06 13.57 5.41
CA ASN A 159 -9.15 14.55 5.46
C ASN A 159 -9.07 15.63 4.36
N ILE A 160 -8.22 15.45 3.34
CA ILE A 160 -7.99 16.43 2.26
C ILE A 160 -8.34 15.79 0.91
N ALA A 161 -9.20 16.44 0.13
CA ALA A 161 -9.74 15.90 -1.13
C ALA A 161 -9.08 16.48 -2.40
N ASP A 162 -8.34 17.58 -2.29
CA ASP A 162 -7.80 18.38 -3.40
C ASP A 162 -6.27 18.26 -3.57
N LYS A 163 -5.66 17.20 -3.02
CA LYS A 163 -4.23 16.92 -3.13
C LYS A 163 -3.93 15.52 -3.65
N ALA A 164 -2.85 15.39 -4.41
CA ALA A 164 -2.39 14.12 -4.96
C ALA A 164 -1.46 13.37 -3.99
N ILE A 165 -1.44 12.04 -4.07
CA ILE A 165 -0.55 11.18 -3.28
C ILE A 165 0.68 10.81 -4.13
N SER A 166 1.88 10.93 -3.54
CA SER A 166 3.12 10.48 -4.20
C SER A 166 3.38 8.98 -4.01
N PRO A 167 4.16 8.30 -4.88
CA PRO A 167 4.56 6.91 -4.66
C PRO A 167 5.26 6.66 -3.31
N LYS A 168 6.03 7.63 -2.80
CA LYS A 168 6.74 7.54 -1.51
C LYS A 168 5.75 7.52 -0.34
N THR A 169 4.84 8.47 -0.30
CA THR A 169 3.82 8.56 0.75
C THR A 169 2.83 7.40 0.67
N LEU A 170 2.49 6.95 -0.54
CA LEU A 170 1.69 5.74 -0.74
C LEU A 170 2.41 4.50 -0.21
N LYS A 171 3.70 4.31 -0.55
CA LYS A 171 4.50 3.21 -0.02
C LYS A 171 4.57 3.23 1.50
N ASN A 172 4.69 4.39 2.14
CA ASN A 172 4.73 4.45 3.60
C ASN A 172 3.42 3.98 4.25
N VAL A 173 2.27 4.34 3.67
CA VAL A 173 0.95 3.88 4.15
C VAL A 173 0.69 2.43 3.80
N THR A 174 1.06 1.98 2.61
CA THR A 174 0.82 0.60 2.19
C THR A 174 1.85 -0.37 2.75
N SER A 175 3.04 0.08 3.17
CA SER A 175 4.04 -0.83 3.77
C SER A 175 3.53 -1.46 5.06
N SER A 176 2.70 -0.77 5.85
CA SER A 176 2.07 -1.36 7.04
C SER A 176 0.98 -2.38 6.69
N LEU A 177 0.30 -2.22 5.56
CA LEU A 177 -0.70 -3.16 5.03
C LEU A 177 -0.08 -4.34 4.27
N VAL A 178 1.04 -4.11 3.58
CA VAL A 178 1.77 -5.08 2.75
C VAL A 178 2.67 -5.95 3.62
N THR A 179 3.14 -5.45 4.76
CA THR A 179 3.60 -6.36 5.80
C THR A 179 2.37 -6.99 6.44
N LYS A 180 2.12 -8.23 6.04
CA LYS A 180 1.45 -9.32 6.79
C LYS A 180 1.65 -9.24 8.32
N ASN A 181 2.63 -8.47 8.82
CA ASN A 181 2.98 -8.23 10.22
C ASN A 181 1.84 -7.75 11.13
N GLU A 182 1.02 -6.76 10.79
CA GLU A 182 0.00 -6.29 11.76
C GLU A 182 -1.15 -7.31 11.93
N LEU A 183 -1.63 -7.90 10.82
CA LEU A 183 -2.53 -9.06 10.90
C LEU A 183 -1.84 -10.28 11.52
N SER A 184 -0.55 -10.52 11.25
CA SER A 184 0.17 -11.65 11.84
C SER A 184 0.47 -11.44 13.31
N LYS A 185 0.59 -10.20 13.81
CA LYS A 185 0.72 -9.90 15.23
C LYS A 185 -0.59 -10.19 15.95
N GLU A 186 -1.73 -9.82 15.35
CA GLU A 186 -3.03 -10.20 15.91
C GLU A 186 -3.29 -11.71 15.81
N VAL A 187 -2.94 -12.36 14.69
CA VAL A 187 -3.01 -13.83 14.53
C VAL A 187 -2.01 -14.57 15.43
N SER A 188 -0.85 -13.97 15.74
CA SER A 188 0.13 -14.51 16.70
C SER A 188 -0.35 -14.33 18.15
N ASN A 189 -1.13 -13.28 18.42
CA ASN A 189 -1.79 -13.07 19.71
C ASN A 189 -3.04 -13.96 19.90
N ILE A 190 -3.53 -14.60 18.84
CA ILE A 190 -4.37 -15.78 18.97
C ILE A 190 -3.44 -16.93 19.33
N GLN A 191 -3.17 -17.06 20.63
CA GLN A 191 -2.35 -18.10 21.24
C GLN A 191 -2.99 -19.48 21.01
N ALA A 192 -2.85 -20.04 19.81
CA ALA A 192 -3.50 -21.30 19.49
C ALA A 192 -2.80 -22.46 20.22
N ILE A 193 -1.46 -22.56 20.16
CA ILE A 193 -0.66 -23.63 20.79
C ILE A 193 0.79 -23.12 21.02
N PRO A 194 1.35 -23.14 22.24
CA PRO A 194 2.75 -22.75 22.49
C PRO A 194 3.78 -23.61 21.76
N VAL A 195 4.91 -23.02 21.33
CA VAL A 195 6.04 -23.75 20.73
C VAL A 195 6.60 -24.78 21.72
N GLY A 196 6.96 -25.96 21.23
CA GLY A 196 7.41 -27.09 22.05
C GLY A 196 6.26 -27.97 22.59
N THR A 197 5.01 -27.56 22.41
CA THR A 197 3.85 -28.41 22.79
C THR A 197 3.82 -29.67 21.93
N VAL A 198 3.68 -30.83 22.58
CA VAL A 198 3.49 -32.12 21.94
C VAL A 198 2.01 -32.50 21.99
N LEU A 199 1.46 -32.91 20.84
CA LEU A 199 0.06 -33.33 20.70
C LEU A 199 -0.04 -34.72 20.09
N ALA A 200 -1.03 -35.50 20.53
CA ALA A 200 -1.47 -36.69 19.81
C ALA A 200 -2.29 -36.25 18.58
N PHE A 201 -2.01 -36.87 17.44
CA PHE A 201 -2.54 -36.49 16.14
C PHE A 201 -2.96 -37.72 15.34
N SER A 202 -4.19 -37.71 14.84
CA SER A 202 -4.87 -38.86 14.24
C SER A 202 -4.64 -39.03 12.74
N SER A 203 -3.76 -38.23 12.13
CA SER A 203 -3.47 -38.26 10.68
C SER A 203 -1.98 -38.41 10.40
N ASN A 204 -1.65 -38.95 9.22
CA ASN A 204 -0.29 -39.05 8.70
C ASN A 204 0.18 -37.78 7.98
N THR A 205 -0.76 -36.90 7.60
CA THR A 205 -0.43 -35.63 6.94
C THR A 205 -0.19 -34.56 8.00
N ILE A 206 1.08 -34.26 8.26
CA ILE A 206 1.47 -33.32 9.32
C ILE A 206 1.08 -31.89 8.92
N PRO A 207 0.33 -31.16 9.76
CA PRO A 207 -0.08 -29.80 9.45
C PRO A 207 1.09 -28.83 9.48
N GLU A 208 0.95 -27.71 8.76
CA GLU A 208 1.93 -26.64 8.77
C GLU A 208 2.18 -26.11 10.20
N GLY A 209 3.44 -25.84 10.51
CA GLY A 209 3.86 -25.38 11.83
C GLY A 209 4.01 -26.49 12.87
N PHE A 210 3.95 -27.76 12.47
CA PHE A 210 4.26 -28.93 13.31
C PHE A 210 5.29 -29.86 12.66
N LEU A 211 6.03 -30.59 13.50
CA LEU A 211 6.93 -31.67 13.10
C LEU A 211 6.49 -32.99 13.72
N LEU A 212 6.71 -34.10 13.04
CA LEU A 212 6.50 -35.44 13.60
C LEU A 212 7.60 -35.76 14.63
N CYS A 213 7.23 -36.23 15.82
CA CYS A 213 8.16 -36.67 16.87
C CYS A 213 8.79 -38.04 16.54
N ASN A 214 9.73 -38.05 15.59
CA ASN A 214 10.41 -39.25 15.07
C ASN A 214 11.93 -39.30 15.37
N GLY A 215 12.44 -38.43 16.24
CA GLY A 215 13.87 -38.38 16.58
C GLY A 215 14.78 -37.71 15.55
N ALA A 216 14.23 -37.04 14.53
CA ALA A 216 15.05 -36.40 13.49
C ALA A 216 15.98 -35.31 14.06
N SER A 217 17.17 -35.20 13.45
CA SER A 217 18.06 -34.06 13.64
C SER A 217 17.66 -32.95 12.67
N ILE A 218 17.36 -31.75 13.19
CA ILE A 218 16.81 -30.62 12.44
C ILE A 218 17.62 -29.33 12.66
N SER A 219 17.53 -28.40 11.72
CA SER A 219 18.31 -27.15 11.72
C SER A 219 17.92 -26.19 12.86
N ARG A 220 18.91 -25.72 13.62
CA ARG A 220 18.74 -24.67 14.65
C ARG A 220 18.35 -23.32 14.04
N VAL A 221 18.71 -23.06 12.79
CA VAL A 221 18.38 -21.80 12.10
C VAL A 221 16.94 -21.83 11.61
N THR A 222 16.52 -22.93 10.97
CA THR A 222 15.16 -23.07 10.45
C THR A 222 14.13 -23.16 11.58
N TYR A 223 14.47 -23.82 12.68
CA TYR A 223 13.58 -24.09 13.81
C TYR A 223 14.08 -23.40 15.10
N ALA A 224 14.50 -22.14 14.99
CA ALA A 224 15.12 -21.39 16.09
C ALA A 224 14.20 -21.25 17.32
N ASN A 225 12.90 -21.00 17.12
CA ASN A 225 11.94 -20.90 18.21
C ASN A 225 11.82 -22.21 18.99
N LEU A 226 11.75 -23.34 18.29
CA LEU A 226 11.71 -24.65 18.93
C LEU A 226 13.00 -24.96 19.69
N PHE A 227 14.17 -24.69 19.08
CA PHE A 227 15.46 -24.89 19.72
C PHE A 227 15.60 -24.07 21.00
N ASN A 228 15.14 -22.82 21.01
CA ASN A 228 15.17 -21.96 22.20
C ASN A 228 14.34 -22.53 23.36
N ILE A 229 13.30 -23.35 23.08
CA ILE A 229 12.44 -23.96 24.09
C ILE A 229 12.97 -25.32 24.56
N ILE A 230 13.28 -26.23 23.62
CA ILE A 230 13.63 -27.63 23.98
C ILE A 230 15.14 -27.90 24.03
N GLY A 231 15.95 -27.00 23.47
CA GLY A 231 17.41 -27.14 23.42
C GLY A 231 17.86 -28.50 22.89
N GLY A 232 18.80 -29.12 23.61
CA GLY A 232 19.34 -30.45 23.31
C GLY A 232 18.73 -31.59 24.13
N ILE A 233 17.56 -31.41 24.77
CA ILE A 233 16.96 -32.40 25.68
C ILE A 233 16.82 -33.78 25.02
N HIS A 234 16.49 -33.82 23.72
CA HIS A 234 16.28 -35.06 22.97
C HIS A 234 17.49 -35.47 22.13
N GLY A 235 18.64 -34.82 22.34
CA GLY A 235 19.86 -35.02 21.59
C GLY A 235 20.41 -33.70 21.04
N SER A 236 21.73 -33.56 21.05
CA SER A 236 22.40 -32.31 20.66
C SER A 236 22.57 -32.14 19.14
N GLY A 237 22.01 -33.05 18.32
CA GLY A 237 22.29 -33.10 16.89
C GLY A 237 23.77 -33.33 16.61
N ASP A 238 24.31 -32.55 15.69
CA ASP A 238 25.74 -32.43 15.37
C ASP A 238 26.55 -31.60 16.39
N GLY A 239 25.90 -31.09 17.45
CA GLY A 239 26.52 -30.22 18.45
C GLY A 239 26.67 -28.75 18.04
N SER A 240 26.33 -28.38 16.81
CA SER A 240 26.55 -27.02 16.28
C SER A 240 25.34 -26.46 15.52
N THR A 241 24.98 -27.05 14.38
CA THR A 241 23.98 -26.50 13.47
C THR A 241 22.60 -27.14 13.60
N THR A 242 22.51 -28.27 14.31
CA THR A 242 21.29 -29.07 14.45
C THR A 242 20.99 -29.44 15.91
N PHE A 243 19.77 -29.90 16.15
CA PHE A 243 19.32 -30.48 17.41
C PHE A 243 18.29 -31.58 17.12
N ASN A 244 18.10 -32.51 18.06
CA ASN A 244 17.13 -33.59 17.87
C ASN A 244 15.78 -33.21 18.48
N ILE A 245 14.71 -33.62 17.79
CA ILE A 245 13.34 -33.61 18.33
C ILE A 245 13.05 -34.93 19.07
N PRO A 246 11.97 -35.02 19.87
CA PRO A 246 11.60 -36.27 20.52
C PRO A 246 11.40 -37.41 19.53
N ASP A 247 11.77 -38.63 19.91
CA ASP A 247 11.28 -39.87 19.29
C ASP A 247 10.27 -40.52 20.21
N LEU A 248 8.98 -40.44 19.84
CA LEU A 248 7.87 -40.95 20.67
C LEU A 248 7.18 -42.17 20.04
N ARG A 249 7.77 -42.74 18.99
CA ARG A 249 7.21 -43.89 18.31
C ARG A 249 7.25 -45.11 19.24
N GLY A 250 6.08 -45.68 19.52
CA GLY A 250 5.94 -46.84 20.40
C GLY A 250 6.12 -46.54 21.90
N LEU A 251 6.16 -45.27 22.30
CA LEU A 251 6.34 -44.87 23.70
C LEU A 251 5.05 -44.29 24.31
N PHE A 252 4.90 -44.46 25.62
CA PHE A 252 3.93 -43.72 26.41
C PHE A 252 4.58 -42.48 27.04
N ILE A 253 3.83 -41.38 27.09
CA ILE A 253 4.23 -40.16 27.78
C ILE A 253 3.73 -40.23 29.22
N ARG A 254 4.56 -39.80 30.18
CA ARG A 254 4.18 -39.63 31.58
C ARG A 254 4.67 -38.30 32.11
N GLY A 255 3.98 -37.77 33.13
CA GLY A 255 4.41 -36.56 33.84
C GLY A 255 5.78 -36.76 34.51
N VAL A 256 6.60 -35.70 34.48
CA VAL A 256 7.90 -35.65 35.19
C VAL A 256 7.65 -35.50 36.69
N GLY A 257 8.55 -36.05 37.51
CA GLY A 257 8.47 -36.02 38.98
C GLY A 257 7.98 -37.34 39.60
N GLY A 258 8.04 -37.42 40.94
CA GLY A 258 7.76 -38.65 41.68
C GLY A 258 8.73 -39.78 41.27
N ASN A 259 8.18 -40.94 40.89
CA ASN A 259 8.95 -42.11 40.41
C ASN A 259 9.24 -42.09 38.90
N SER A 260 8.99 -40.96 38.23
CA SER A 260 9.33 -40.76 36.81
C SER A 260 10.81 -40.38 36.64
N ALA A 261 11.38 -40.64 35.46
CA ALA A 261 12.71 -40.15 35.13
C ALA A 261 12.68 -38.64 34.86
N GLY A 262 13.86 -38.05 34.68
CA GLY A 262 14.00 -36.65 34.28
C GLY A 262 13.31 -36.35 32.94
N LEU A 263 13.07 -35.07 32.68
CA LEU A 263 12.49 -34.62 31.41
C LEU A 263 13.32 -35.14 30.22
N GLY A 264 12.65 -35.76 29.26
CA GLY A 264 13.30 -36.34 28.06
C GLY A 264 13.96 -37.70 28.26
N ALA A 265 14.03 -38.22 29.49
CA ALA A 265 14.66 -39.51 29.76
C ALA A 265 13.71 -40.69 29.47
N PHE A 266 14.25 -41.72 28.81
CA PHE A 266 13.57 -42.98 28.57
C PHE A 266 13.49 -43.81 29.87
N GLN A 267 12.31 -44.36 30.17
CA GLN A 267 12.12 -45.37 31.21
C GLN A 267 11.69 -46.68 30.54
N ASN A 268 12.41 -47.76 30.83
CA ASN A 268 12.07 -49.08 30.32
C ASN A 268 10.78 -49.62 30.98
N MET A 269 10.19 -50.64 30.37
CA MET A 269 9.03 -51.35 30.90
C MET A 269 9.29 -51.88 32.32
N GLY A 270 8.25 -51.88 33.14
CA GLY A 270 8.31 -52.39 34.51
C GLY A 270 6.93 -52.81 35.02
N ILE A 271 6.90 -53.87 35.82
CA ILE A 271 5.71 -54.31 36.56
C ILE A 271 6.01 -54.20 38.05
N GLN A 272 5.03 -53.80 38.85
CA GLN A 272 5.18 -53.75 40.29
C GLN A 272 5.49 -55.16 40.83
N SER A 273 6.45 -55.23 41.76
CA SER A 273 6.76 -56.47 42.47
C SER A 273 5.49 -57.00 43.16
N HIS A 274 5.23 -58.29 43.02
CA HIS A 274 4.07 -58.97 43.60
C HIS A 274 4.42 -60.43 43.94
N SER A 275 3.61 -61.05 44.78
CA SER A 275 3.76 -62.45 45.21
C SER A 275 2.57 -63.30 44.78
N HIS A 276 2.81 -64.59 44.56
CA HIS A 276 1.76 -65.59 44.35
C HIS A 276 1.70 -66.54 45.55
N THR A 277 0.49 -66.85 46.00
CA THR A 277 0.25 -67.88 47.00
C THR A 277 -0.23 -69.14 46.29
N TYR A 278 0.43 -70.27 46.55
CA TYR A 278 -0.01 -71.57 46.07
C TYR A 278 -0.38 -72.45 47.26
N TYR A 279 -1.56 -73.08 47.20
CA TYR A 279 -2.02 -74.00 48.23
C TYR A 279 -1.57 -75.41 47.90
N VAL A 280 -0.72 -75.97 48.75
CA VAL A 280 -0.36 -77.39 48.74
C VAL A 280 -1.10 -78.13 49.86
N GLY A 281 -1.60 -79.33 49.57
CA GLY A 281 -2.13 -80.23 50.59
C GLY A 281 -1.01 -80.84 51.42
N GLY A 282 -0.54 -80.14 52.46
CA GLY A 282 0.48 -80.64 53.41
C GLY A 282 0.96 -79.56 54.38
N SER A 283 1.47 -79.97 55.55
CA SER A 283 2.03 -79.04 56.55
C SER A 283 3.34 -78.45 56.06
N ALA A 284 3.40 -77.13 55.89
CA ALA A 284 4.61 -76.41 55.52
C ALA A 284 5.32 -75.85 56.76
N LEU A 285 6.59 -76.20 56.96
CA LEU A 285 7.50 -75.51 57.89
C LEU A 285 8.45 -74.64 57.05
N ASN A 286 8.47 -73.32 57.29
CA ASN A 286 9.35 -72.34 56.61
C ASN A 286 9.30 -72.39 55.07
N GLY A 287 8.10 -72.43 54.48
CA GLY A 287 7.94 -72.39 53.01
C GLY A 287 8.38 -73.66 52.27
N ARG A 288 8.67 -74.75 52.99
CA ARG A 288 8.97 -76.07 52.42
C ARG A 288 7.77 -76.99 52.58
N VAL A 289 7.33 -77.58 51.48
CA VAL A 289 6.22 -78.54 51.44
C VAL A 289 6.82 -79.95 51.50
N GLY A 290 6.66 -80.62 52.65
CA GLY A 290 7.01 -82.02 52.79
C GLY A 290 5.81 -82.91 52.48
N ILE A 291 5.89 -83.71 51.42
CA ILE A 291 4.97 -84.84 51.19
C ILE A 291 5.66 -86.13 51.68
N ASN A 292 5.29 -86.57 52.88
CA ASN A 292 5.72 -87.80 53.59
C ASN A 292 7.10 -87.81 54.27
N GLU A 293 7.10 -88.11 55.57
CA GLU A 293 8.24 -88.21 56.49
C GLU A 293 9.21 -89.41 56.25
N ARG A 294 9.33 -89.96 55.02
CA ARG A 294 10.13 -91.19 54.80
C ARG A 294 11.18 -91.18 53.70
N TRP A 295 11.28 -90.15 52.88
CA TRP A 295 12.31 -90.08 51.83
C TRP A 295 12.81 -88.64 51.73
N ALA A 296 14.12 -88.45 51.83
CA ALA A 296 14.77 -87.15 51.89
C ALA A 296 14.20 -86.20 50.81
N VAL A 297 13.64 -85.07 51.25
CA VAL A 297 13.14 -84.03 50.35
C VAL A 297 14.33 -83.45 49.59
N GLN A 298 14.51 -83.91 48.36
CA GLN A 298 15.42 -83.29 47.40
C GLN A 298 14.80 -81.93 47.01
N PRO A 299 15.48 -80.79 47.22
CA PRO A 299 14.96 -79.50 46.80
C PRO A 299 14.90 -79.46 45.26
N GLY A 300 13.70 -79.60 44.70
CA GLY A 300 13.42 -79.40 43.28
C GLY A 300 12.68 -78.10 43.07
N SER A 301 13.20 -77.22 42.22
CA SER A 301 12.48 -76.05 41.71
C SER A 301 11.84 -76.40 40.37
N THR A 302 10.51 -76.40 40.30
CA THR A 302 9.79 -76.46 39.03
C THR A 302 9.49 -75.03 38.59
N MET A 303 10.07 -74.60 37.47
CA MET A 303 9.73 -73.30 36.88
C MET A 303 8.40 -73.40 36.15
N THR A 304 7.50 -72.44 36.35
CA THR A 304 6.32 -72.29 35.49
C THR A 304 6.75 -71.87 34.10
N SER A 305 5.96 -72.20 33.07
CA SER A 305 6.16 -71.63 31.74
C SER A 305 5.85 -70.13 31.74
N ALA A 306 6.41 -69.40 30.77
CA ALA A 306 5.98 -68.03 30.52
C ALA A 306 4.50 -68.00 30.11
N SER A 307 3.77 -66.99 30.56
CA SER A 307 2.40 -66.69 30.11
C SER A 307 2.35 -65.22 29.68
N GLY A 308 1.58 -64.92 28.63
CA GLY A 308 1.49 -63.57 28.05
C GLY A 308 2.28 -63.41 26.75
N GLY A 309 2.53 -62.15 26.35
CA GLY A 309 3.26 -61.76 25.14
C GLY A 309 4.62 -61.11 25.43
N ILE A 310 5.27 -60.60 24.38
CA ILE A 310 6.61 -59.97 24.46
C ILE A 310 6.63 -58.57 25.11
N GLU A 311 5.46 -57.98 25.39
CA GLU A 311 5.32 -56.63 25.92
C GLU A 311 4.18 -56.59 26.94
N THR A 312 4.42 -55.93 28.08
CA THR A 312 3.36 -55.60 29.05
C THR A 312 2.82 -54.21 28.74
N ARG A 313 1.56 -54.12 28.32
CA ARG A 313 0.88 -52.84 28.07
C ARG A 313 -0.60 -52.91 28.40
N PRO A 314 -1.21 -51.81 28.89
CA PRO A 314 -2.66 -51.71 28.96
C PRO A 314 -3.25 -51.61 27.54
N VAL A 315 -4.57 -51.71 27.43
CA VAL A 315 -5.30 -51.43 26.19
C VAL A 315 -4.97 -49.99 25.74
N ASN A 316 -4.66 -49.82 24.45
CA ASN A 316 -4.25 -48.53 23.88
C ASN A 316 -4.62 -48.43 22.39
N MET A 317 -4.46 -47.23 21.82
CA MET A 317 -4.61 -46.92 20.39
C MET A 317 -3.43 -46.05 19.94
N ALA A 318 -2.90 -46.31 18.75
CA ALA A 318 -1.76 -45.59 18.21
C ALA A 318 -2.17 -44.27 17.53
N PHE A 319 -1.51 -43.18 17.92
CA PHE A 319 -1.60 -41.86 17.29
C PHE A 319 -0.18 -41.42 16.91
N ASN A 320 -0.06 -40.53 15.94
CA ASN A 320 1.19 -39.80 15.73
C ASN A 320 1.38 -38.78 16.85
N TYR A 321 2.61 -38.55 17.28
CA TYR A 321 2.94 -37.41 18.12
C TYR A 321 3.57 -36.32 17.27
N ILE A 322 3.06 -35.10 17.37
CA ILE A 322 3.59 -33.93 16.66
C ILE A 322 3.99 -32.85 17.65
N ILE A 323 5.02 -32.07 17.31
CA ILE A 323 5.53 -30.96 18.11
C ILE A 323 5.40 -29.63 17.37
N LYS A 324 4.90 -28.59 18.06
CA LYS A 324 4.81 -27.23 17.54
C LYS A 324 6.21 -26.61 17.42
N PHE A 325 6.55 -26.04 16.26
CA PHE A 325 7.82 -25.33 16.05
C PHE A 325 7.64 -23.84 15.76
#